data_AF-A0A8S3EZF9-F1
#
_entry.id   AF-A0A8S3EZF9-F1
#
_cell.length_a   1.000
_cell.length_b   1.000
_cell.length_c   1.000
_cell.angle_alpha   90.00
_cell.angle_beta   90.00
_cell.angle_gamma   90.00
#
_symmetry.space_group_name_H-M   'P 1'
#
loop_
_entity.id
_entity.type
_entity.pdbx_description
1 polymer ?
#
loop_
_entity_poly.entity_id
_entity_poly.type
_entity_poly.pdbx_seq_one_letter_code
_entity_poly.pdbx_strand_id
1 'polypeptide(L)'
;TASTGKYTLPDIGLILEKLMGHGYRSNYTRRRFRMRYATTFNPPTELRQLRRTAVSTTLKPMDDTFQFPYNELLIWAVLTKRHQMALFFWERGEEAMAKALAAYQLNKALAHEADDDELEIEVATEFASYAE
;
A
#
# COMPACT_ATOMS: atom_id res chain seq x y z
N THR A 1 10.93 4.01 20.49
CA THR A 1 9.59 3.48 20.80
C THR A 1 8.77 3.42 19.52
N ALA A 2 8.94 2.35 18.73
CA ALA A 2 8.16 2.20 17.49
C ALA A 2 6.68 2.09 17.86
N SER A 3 5.86 3.06 17.47
CA SER A 3 4.42 2.87 17.50
C SER A 3 4.14 1.59 16.73
N THR A 4 3.44 0.64 17.33
CA THR A 4 2.81 -0.49 16.62
C THR A 4 1.68 0.08 15.74
N GLY A 5 2.08 0.87 14.74
CA GLY A 5 1.21 1.57 13.82
C GLY A 5 0.68 0.56 12.83
N LYS A 6 -0.62 0.31 12.86
CA LYS A 6 -1.28 -0.41 11.77
C LYS A 6 -1.14 0.43 10.50
N TYR A 7 -0.38 -0.04 9.53
CA TYR A 7 -0.30 0.61 8.23
C TYR A 7 -1.67 0.66 7.56
N THR A 8 -2.07 1.85 7.09
CA THR A 8 -3.33 2.05 6.38
C THR A 8 -3.11 2.05 4.86
N LEU A 9 -4.17 1.81 4.08
CA LEU A 9 -4.08 1.90 2.62
C LEU A 9 -3.61 3.28 2.13
N PRO A 10 -4.05 4.41 2.74
CA PRO A 10 -3.46 5.71 2.45
C PRO A 10 -1.94 5.78 2.68
N ASP A 11 -1.42 5.20 3.76
CA ASP A 11 0.03 5.17 4.04
C ASP A 11 0.79 4.37 2.97
N ILE A 12 0.26 3.20 2.61
CA ILE A 12 0.77 2.39 1.48
C ILE A 12 0.74 3.21 0.19
N GLY A 13 -0.31 4.02 -0.01
CA GLY A 13 -0.43 4.92 -1.14
C GLY A 13 0.72 5.92 -1.25
N LEU A 14 1.14 6.49 -0.12
CA LEU A 14 2.27 7.42 -0.07
C LEU A 14 3.60 6.71 -0.39
N ILE A 15 3.78 5.48 0.12
CA ILE A 15 4.97 4.68 -0.20
C ILE A 15 5.03 4.36 -1.70
N LEU A 16 3.89 4.01 -2.31
CA LEU A 16 3.84 3.75 -3.75
C LEU A 16 4.19 5.00 -4.58
N GLU A 17 3.73 6.18 -4.15
CA GLU A 17 4.10 7.45 -4.79
C GLU A 17 5.59 7.78 -4.63
N LYS A 18 6.20 7.45 -3.48
CA LYS A 18 7.65 7.57 -3.28
C LYS A 18 8.42 6.64 -4.23
N LEU A 19 8.07 5.35 -4.26
CA LEU A 19 8.79 4.33 -5.03
C LEU A 19 8.64 4.50 -6.55
N MET A 20 7.46 4.91 -7.02
CA MET A 20 7.20 5.11 -8.45
C MET A 20 7.63 6.50 -8.96
N GLY A 21 7.95 7.43 -8.04
CA GLY A 21 8.31 8.81 -8.33
C GLY A 21 7.10 9.75 -8.51
N HIS A 22 7.39 11.06 -8.57
CA HIS A 22 6.38 12.14 -8.54
C HIS A 22 5.37 12.17 -9.70
N GLY A 23 5.60 11.42 -10.78
CA GLY A 23 4.66 11.28 -11.90
C GLY A 23 3.54 10.28 -11.65
N TYR A 24 3.68 9.41 -10.64
CA TYR A 24 2.67 8.43 -10.27
C TYR A 24 1.81 8.94 -9.12
N ARG A 25 0.50 8.70 -9.20
CA ARG A 25 -0.45 9.03 -8.13
C ARG A 25 -1.29 7.82 -7.79
N SER A 26 -1.13 7.31 -6.57
CA SER A 26 -1.85 6.14 -6.10
C SER A 26 -3.34 6.42 -5.95
N ASN A 27 -4.18 5.44 -6.25
CA ASN A 27 -5.62 5.53 -6.00
C ASN A 27 -5.92 5.67 -4.50
N TYR A 28 -5.03 5.20 -3.62
CA TYR A 28 -5.22 5.24 -2.18
C TYR A 28 -5.07 6.64 -1.58
N THR A 29 -4.31 7.53 -2.21
CA THR A 29 -4.09 8.91 -1.73
C THR A 29 -5.19 9.87 -2.22
N ARG A 30 -5.98 9.45 -3.23
CA ARG A 30 -7.07 10.25 -3.81
C ARG A 30 -8.10 10.59 -2.74
N ARG A 31 -8.56 11.84 -2.75
CA ARG A 31 -9.55 12.38 -1.80
C ARG A 31 -10.80 11.48 -1.71
N ARG A 32 -11.34 11.04 -2.85
CA ARG A 32 -12.52 10.15 -2.91
C ARG A 32 -12.26 8.81 -2.20
N PHE A 33 -11.08 8.22 -2.38
CA PHE A 33 -10.72 6.97 -1.73
C PHE A 33 -10.57 7.17 -0.22
N ARG A 34 -9.83 8.21 0.21
CA ARG A 34 -9.64 8.51 1.64
C ARG A 34 -10.95 8.74 2.39
N MET A 35 -11.92 9.43 1.78
CA MET A 35 -13.25 9.60 2.38
C MET A 35 -13.94 8.24 2.59
N ARG A 36 -14.00 7.41 1.55
CA ARG A 36 -14.62 6.07 1.63
C ARG A 36 -13.92 5.18 2.66
N TYR A 37 -12.59 5.13 2.61
CA TYR A 37 -11.78 4.34 3.54
C TYR A 37 -12.00 4.76 5.00
N ALA A 38 -12.06 6.05 5.29
CA ALA A 38 -12.34 6.56 6.63
C ALA A 38 -13.74 6.17 7.10
N THR A 39 -14.77 6.28 6.27
CA THR A 39 -16.14 5.87 6.63
C THR A 39 -16.25 4.36 6.91
N THR A 40 -15.54 3.53 6.16
CA THR A 40 -15.63 2.06 6.29
C THR A 40 -14.77 1.52 7.43
N PHE A 41 -13.51 1.98 7.56
CA PHE A 41 -12.52 1.40 8.48
C PHE A 41 -12.23 2.25 9.73
N ASN A 42 -12.63 3.53 9.76
CA ASN A 42 -12.54 4.40 10.94
C ASN A 42 -13.81 5.27 11.11
N PRO A 43 -15.00 4.66 11.23
CA PRO A 43 -16.25 5.41 11.30
C PRO A 43 -16.25 6.33 12.54
N PRO A 44 -16.74 7.58 12.40
CA PRO A 44 -17.08 8.43 13.54
C PRO A 44 -17.90 7.67 14.59
N THR A 45 -17.65 7.96 15.87
CA THR A 45 -18.28 7.26 17.01
C THR A 45 -19.81 7.22 16.91
N GLU A 46 -20.44 8.28 16.40
CA GLU A 46 -21.88 8.38 16.16
C GLU A 46 -22.39 7.36 15.13
N LEU A 47 -21.68 7.23 13.99
CA LEU A 47 -21.99 6.22 12.96
C LEU A 47 -21.75 4.80 13.47
N ARG A 48 -20.80 4.61 14.38
CA ARG A 48 -20.52 3.32 15.02
C ARG A 48 -21.65 2.88 15.96
N GLN A 49 -22.32 3.81 16.64
CA GLN A 49 -23.51 3.54 17.44
C GLN A 49 -24.74 3.28 16.56
N LEU A 50 -24.93 4.09 15.51
CA LEU A 50 -26.05 3.95 14.58
C LEU A 50 -26.02 2.61 13.82
N ARG A 51 -24.84 2.13 13.40
CA ARG A 51 -24.68 0.81 12.77
C ARG A 51 -24.96 -0.36 13.72
N ARG A 52 -24.90 -0.16 15.04
CA ARG A 52 -25.21 -1.20 16.04
C ARG A 52 -26.69 -1.27 16.36
N THR A 53 -27.42 -0.17 16.21
CA THR A 53 -28.86 -0.07 16.52
C THR A 53 -29.75 -0.20 15.29
N ALA A 54 -29.29 0.21 14.12
CA ALA A 54 -30.04 0.09 12.88
C ALA A 54 -29.75 -1.26 12.20
N VAL A 55 -30.79 -2.07 12.02
CA VAL A 55 -30.80 -3.18 11.06
C VAL A 55 -30.35 -2.60 9.71
N SER A 56 -29.30 -3.20 9.17
CA SER A 56 -28.61 -2.81 7.94
C SER A 56 -29.53 -2.90 6.71
N THR A 57 -30.44 -1.95 6.51
CA THR A 57 -31.36 -1.96 5.35
C THR A 57 -31.43 -0.65 4.57
N THR A 58 -30.86 0.47 5.06
CA THR A 58 -30.97 1.78 4.39
C THR A 58 -29.66 2.40 3.94
N LEU A 59 -28.51 1.89 4.38
CA LEU A 59 -27.23 2.21 3.77
C LEU A 59 -26.98 1.16 2.69
N LYS A 60 -27.18 1.52 1.42
CA LYS A 60 -26.62 0.72 0.31
C LYS A 60 -25.17 0.40 0.71
N PRO A 61 -24.73 -0.87 0.73
CA PRO A 61 -23.32 -1.16 0.86
C PRO A 61 -22.66 -0.37 -0.27
N MET A 62 -21.92 0.68 0.07
CA MET A 62 -21.10 1.36 -0.92
C MET A 62 -20.20 0.28 -1.51
N ASP A 63 -20.02 0.29 -2.82
CA ASP A 63 -19.15 -0.65 -3.53
C ASP A 63 -17.73 -0.51 -2.95
N ASP A 64 -17.45 -1.32 -1.92
CA ASP A 64 -16.16 -1.43 -1.22
C ASP A 64 -15.17 -2.28 -2.05
N THR A 65 -15.57 -2.64 -3.27
CA THR A 65 -14.79 -3.40 -4.25
C THR A 65 -13.84 -2.49 -5.01
N PHE A 66 -12.61 -2.98 -5.20
CA PHE A 66 -11.66 -2.35 -6.09
C PHE A 66 -12.10 -2.57 -7.54
N GLN A 67 -11.97 -1.53 -8.36
CA GLN A 67 -12.27 -1.61 -9.80
C GLN A 67 -11.39 -2.66 -10.51
N PHE A 68 -10.15 -2.83 -10.05
CA PHE A 68 -9.18 -3.76 -10.61
C PHE A 68 -8.51 -4.60 -9.50
N PRO A 69 -9.20 -5.62 -8.95
CA PRO A 69 -8.73 -6.34 -7.76
C PRO A 69 -7.38 -7.05 -7.96
N TYR A 70 -7.11 -7.58 -9.15
CA TYR A 70 -5.82 -8.22 -9.44
C TYR A 70 -4.65 -7.22 -9.47
N ASN A 71 -4.89 -5.95 -9.79
CA ASN A 71 -3.85 -4.93 -9.80
C ASN A 71 -3.41 -4.61 -8.37
N GLU A 72 -4.38 -4.50 -7.45
CA GLU A 72 -4.13 -4.30 -6.03
C GLU A 72 -3.38 -5.49 -5.42
N LEU A 73 -3.77 -6.71 -5.79
CA LEU A 73 -3.10 -7.94 -5.38
C LEU A 73 -1.68 -8.07 -5.94
N LEU A 74 -1.46 -7.64 -7.19
CA LEU A 74 -0.13 -7.59 -7.80
C LEU A 74 0.79 -6.64 -7.02
N ILE A 75 0.32 -5.41 -6.75
CA ILE A 75 1.08 -4.41 -5.99
C ILE A 75 1.44 -4.95 -4.61
N TRP A 76 0.48 -5.55 -3.90
CA TRP A 76 0.72 -6.19 -2.62
C TRP A 76 1.75 -7.33 -2.71
N ALA A 77 1.66 -8.17 -3.73
CA ALA A 77 2.59 -9.27 -3.93
C ALA A 77 4.02 -8.77 -4.17
N VAL A 78 4.18 -7.69 -4.95
CA VAL A 78 5.48 -7.05 -5.21
C VAL A 78 6.05 -6.44 -3.92
N LEU A 79 5.27 -5.62 -3.20
CA LEU A 79 5.70 -5.01 -1.94
C LEU A 79 6.09 -6.04 -0.87
N THR A 80 5.47 -7.22 -0.88
CA THR A 80 5.73 -8.29 0.10
C THR A 80 6.69 -9.38 -0.40
N LYS A 81 7.41 -9.14 -1.50
CA LYS A 81 8.39 -10.08 -2.10
C LYS A 81 7.81 -11.47 -2.47
N ARG A 82 6.51 -11.55 -2.77
CA ARG A 82 5.82 -12.79 -3.18
C ARG A 82 5.78 -12.94 -4.70
N HIS A 83 6.94 -13.19 -5.31
CA HIS A 83 7.10 -13.17 -6.77
C HIS A 83 6.23 -14.18 -7.54
N GLN A 84 6.04 -15.40 -7.00
CA GLN A 84 5.16 -16.40 -7.64
C GLN A 84 3.70 -15.94 -7.69
N MET A 85 3.22 -15.27 -6.63
CA MET A 85 1.88 -14.68 -6.63
C MET A 85 1.78 -13.48 -7.57
N ALA A 86 2.83 -12.66 -7.64
CA ALA A 86 2.90 -11.55 -8.57
C ALA A 86 2.77 -12.03 -10.03
N LEU A 87 3.46 -13.10 -10.41
CA LEU A 87 3.33 -13.72 -11.73
C LEU A 87 1.91 -14.21 -12.00
N PHE A 88 1.30 -14.89 -11.04
CA PHE A 88 -0.08 -15.37 -11.14
C PHE A 88 -1.10 -14.24 -11.34
N PHE A 89 -0.95 -13.12 -10.63
CA PHE A 89 -1.86 -11.98 -10.78
C PHE A 89 -1.59 -11.17 -12.05
N TRP A 90 -0.34 -11.17 -12.53
CA TRP A 90 0.03 -10.57 -13.80
C TRP A 90 -0.65 -11.28 -14.98
N GLU A 91 -0.63 -12.61 -15.00
CA GLU A 91 -1.25 -13.43 -16.05
C GLU A 91 -2.78 -13.29 -16.12
N ARG A 92 -3.44 -13.06 -14.97
CA ARG A 92 -4.91 -13.06 -14.87
C ARG A 92 -5.58 -11.72 -15.08
N GLY A 93 -4.84 -10.63 -15.12
CA GLY A 93 -5.43 -9.31 -15.16
C GLY A 93 -5.20 -8.57 -16.48
N GLU A 94 -6.04 -7.59 -16.76
CA GLU A 94 -5.97 -6.74 -17.97
C GLU A 94 -4.67 -5.91 -18.01
N GLU A 95 -4.22 -5.51 -19.21
CA GLU A 95 -3.02 -4.68 -19.40
C GLU A 95 -1.71 -5.29 -18.87
N ALA A 96 -1.40 -6.53 -19.28
CA ALA A 96 -0.20 -7.26 -18.85
C ALA A 96 1.10 -6.43 -19.00
N MET A 97 1.30 -5.74 -20.13
CA MET A 97 2.52 -4.94 -20.34
C MET A 97 2.67 -3.81 -19.32
N ALA A 98 1.60 -3.06 -19.06
CA ALA A 98 1.61 -1.95 -18.09
C ALA A 98 1.90 -2.46 -16.67
N LYS A 99 1.33 -3.61 -16.29
CA LYS A 99 1.57 -4.27 -15.01
C LYS A 99 3.00 -4.75 -14.84
N ALA A 100 3.57 -5.37 -15.87
CA ALA A 100 4.96 -5.81 -15.84
C ALA A 100 5.90 -4.62 -15.63
N LEU A 101 5.64 -3.50 -16.32
CA LEU A 101 6.42 -2.27 -16.15
C LEU A 101 6.26 -1.68 -14.76
N ALA A 102 5.04 -1.61 -14.24
CA ALA A 102 4.80 -1.12 -12.88
C ALA A 102 5.46 -2.01 -11.82
N ALA A 103 5.33 -3.33 -11.93
CA ALA A 103 5.97 -4.29 -11.04
C ALA A 103 7.50 -4.23 -11.13
N TYR A 104 8.06 -4.08 -12.34
CA TYR A 104 9.48 -3.89 -12.55
C TYR A 104 9.97 -2.60 -11.89
N GLN A 105 9.29 -1.48 -12.12
CA GLN A 105 9.66 -0.18 -11.54
C GLN A 105 9.62 -0.23 -10.00
N LEU A 106 8.58 -0.83 -9.42
CA LEU A 106 8.48 -1.03 -7.97
C LEU A 106 9.63 -1.89 -7.44
N ASN A 107 9.92 -3.03 -8.07
CA ASN A 107 11.03 -3.89 -7.64
C ASN A 107 12.39 -3.18 -7.75
N LYS A 108 12.60 -2.42 -8.83
CA LYS A 108 13.82 -1.64 -9.03
C LYS A 108 13.98 -0.57 -7.94
N ALA A 109 12.92 0.16 -7.63
CA ALA A 109 12.93 1.18 -6.58
C ALA A 109 13.13 0.56 -5.19
N LEU A 110 12.49 -0.58 -4.91
CA LEU A 110 12.67 -1.32 -3.66
C LEU A 110 14.09 -1.86 -3.49
N ALA A 111 14.73 -2.31 -4.58
CA ALA A 111 16.12 -2.75 -4.53
C ALA A 111 17.05 -1.57 -4.21
N HIS A 112 16.86 -0.43 -4.87
CA HIS A 112 17.64 0.78 -4.59
C HIS A 112 17.49 1.26 -3.15
N GLU A 113 16.26 1.33 -2.62
CA GLU A 113 16.04 1.74 -1.22
C GLU A 113 16.67 0.76 -0.23
N ALA A 114 16.69 -0.55 -0.54
CA ALA A 114 17.33 -1.55 0.31
C ALA A 114 18.87 -1.46 0.30
N ASP A 115 19.47 -1.12 -0.85
CA ASP A 115 20.92 -0.90 -0.95
C ASP A 115 21.34 0.35 -0.15
N ASP A 116 20.54 1.43 -0.20
CA ASP A 116 20.78 2.64 0.60
C ASP A 116 20.70 2.35 2.11
N ASP A 117 19.68 1.60 2.55
CA ASP A 117 19.51 1.17 3.95
C ASP A 117 20.71 0.32 4.44
N GLU A 118 21.27 -0.55 3.59
CA GLU A 118 22.44 -1.38 3.94
C GLU A 118 23.70 -0.52 4.15
N LEU A 119 23.92 0.47 3.28
CA LEU A 119 25.03 1.43 3.42
C LEU A 119 24.92 2.25 4.71
N GLU A 120 23.72 2.70 5.08
CA GLU A 120 23.52 3.44 6.33
C GLU A 120 23.85 2.60 7.56
N ILE A 121 23.52 1.30 7.54
CA ILE A 121 23.83 0.36 8.63
C ILE A 121 25.35 0.18 8.75
N GLU A 122 26.07 -0.02 7.64
CA GLU A 122 27.53 -0.21 7.64
C GLU A 122 28.23 1.00 8.27
N VAL A 123 27.89 2.21 7.83
CA VAL A 123 28.45 3.47 8.36
C VAL A 123 28.13 3.64 9.85
N ALA A 124 26.92 3.33 10.29
CA ALA A 124 26.56 3.39 11.70
C ALA A 124 27.39 2.42 12.55
N THR A 125 27.67 1.21 12.05
CA THR A 125 28.52 0.24 12.74
C THR A 125 29.99 0.68 12.80
N GLU A 126 30.50 1.31 11.74
CA GLU A 126 31.86 1.88 11.71
C GLU A 126 32.02 2.97 12.78
N PHE A 127 31.08 3.93 12.85
CA PHE A 127 31.11 4.97 13.89
C PHE A 127 31.02 4.41 15.31
N ALA A 128 30.24 3.35 15.51
CA ALA A 128 30.16 2.68 16.81
C ALA A 128 31.49 2.03 17.21
N SER A 129 32.24 1.47 16.25
CA SER A 129 33.55 0.85 16.49
C SER A 129 34.65 1.84 16.90
N TYR A 130 34.52 3.11 16.48
CA TYR A 130 35.45 4.18 16.87
C TYR A 130 35.12 4.83 18.21
N ALA A 131 33.92 4.57 18.75
CA ALA A 131 33.50 5.09 20.04
C ALA A 131 33.88 4.17 21.22
N GLU A 132 34.42 2.98 20.94
CA GLU A 132 34.94 2.00 21.89
C GLU A 132 36.46 2.07 22.01
#